data_AF-A0AAU6WK23-F1
#
_entry.id   AF-A0AAU6WK23-F1
#
_cell.length_a   1.000
_cell.length_b   1.000
_cell.length_c   1.000
_cell.angle_alpha   90.00
_cell.angle_beta   90.00
_cell.angle_gamma   90.00
#
_symmetry.space_group_name_H-M   'P 1'
#
loop_
_entity.id
_entity.type
_entity.pdbx_description
1 polymer ?
#
loop_
_entity_poly.entity_id
_entity_poly.type
_entity_poly.pdbx_seq_one_letter_code
_entity_poly.pdbx_strand_id
1 'polypeptide(L)'
;MNIGTKIKNLREEKHISQNDLAFQLGVSQGTLHNIESGNSKKVDFLLMDKICKFFDKDFEYFLDSNIINKVKKNSGLVGLNNVDTINNNFPENFLEEFKNW
;
A
#
# COMPACT_ATOMS: atom_id res chain seq x y z
N MET A 1 1.19 -12.07 5.99
CA MET A 1 -0.08 -12.77 5.66
C MET A 1 -0.74 -11.90 4.60
N ASN A 2 -1.03 -12.42 3.42
CA ASN A 2 -1.49 -11.55 2.33
C ASN A 2 -2.92 -11.02 2.60
N ILE A 3 -3.27 -9.97 1.87
CA ILE A 3 -4.55 -9.26 2.03
C ILE A 3 -5.76 -10.15 1.77
N GLY A 4 -5.67 -11.05 0.78
CA GLY A 4 -6.71 -12.02 0.45
C GLY A 4 -7.00 -12.99 1.60
N THR A 5 -5.96 -13.48 2.27
CA THR A 5 -6.10 -14.33 3.45
C THR A 5 -6.77 -13.57 4.60
N LYS A 6 -6.47 -12.28 4.78
CA LYS A 6 -7.10 -11.46 5.83
C LYS A 6 -8.60 -11.30 5.58
N ILE A 7 -8.98 -11.02 4.33
CA ILE A 7 -10.39 -10.92 3.93
C ILE A 7 -11.11 -12.25 4.13
N LYS A 8 -10.48 -13.36 3.71
CA LYS A 8 -11.03 -14.71 3.89
C LYS A 8 -11.31 -15.03 5.36
N ASN A 9 -10.35 -14.74 6.25
CA ASN A 9 -10.50 -15.01 7.67
C ASN A 9 -11.67 -14.21 8.27
N LEU A 10 -11.74 -12.91 7.99
CA LEU A 10 -12.84 -12.07 8.47
C LEU A 10 -14.21 -12.54 7.94
N ARG A 11 -14.27 -13.04 6.70
CA ARG A 11 -15.48 -13.61 6.12
C ARG A 11 -15.92 -14.87 6.88
N GLU A 12 -14.98 -15.75 7.19
CA GLU A 12 -15.22 -17.01 7.89
C GLU A 12 -15.59 -16.78 9.36
N GLU A 13 -14.98 -15.79 10.02
CA GLU A 13 -15.36 -15.31 11.37
C GLU A 13 -16.80 -14.79 11.42
N LYS A 14 -17.28 -14.16 10.34
CA LYS A 14 -18.68 -13.75 10.19
C LYS A 14 -19.63 -14.86 9.71
N HIS A 15 -19.13 -16.06 9.43
CA HIS A 15 -19.91 -17.20 8.95
C HIS A 15 -20.73 -16.95 7.67
N ILE A 16 -20.22 -16.14 6.75
CA ILE A 16 -20.89 -15.85 5.46
C ILE A 16 -20.16 -16.51 4.28
N SER A 17 -20.91 -16.82 3.22
CA SER A 17 -20.33 -17.43 2.01
C SER A 17 -19.56 -16.40 1.17
N GLN A 18 -18.73 -16.86 0.23
CA GLN A 18 -18.10 -15.98 -0.75
C GLN A 18 -19.14 -15.26 -1.63
N ASN A 19 -20.26 -15.92 -1.97
CA ASN A 19 -21.33 -15.28 -2.73
C ASN A 19 -21.95 -14.11 -1.95
N ASP A 20 -22.23 -14.31 -0.65
CA ASP A 20 -22.84 -13.27 0.19
C ASP A 20 -21.91 -12.07 0.34
N LEU A 21 -20.63 -12.30 0.65
CA LEU A 21 -19.67 -11.21 0.78
C LEU A 21 -19.49 -10.47 -0.56
N ALA A 22 -19.39 -11.21 -1.68
CA ALA A 22 -19.25 -10.61 -3.00
C ALA A 22 -20.46 -9.72 -3.34
N PHE A 23 -21.68 -10.17 -3.02
CA PHE A 23 -22.90 -9.39 -3.17
C PHE A 23 -22.85 -8.10 -2.33
N GLN A 24 -22.47 -8.19 -1.05
CA GLN A 24 -22.35 -7.01 -0.17
C GLN A 24 -21.29 -6.01 -0.64
N LEU A 25 -20.18 -6.50 -1.20
CA LEU A 25 -19.10 -5.65 -1.74
C LEU A 25 -19.42 -5.12 -3.16
N GLY A 26 -20.45 -5.66 -3.82
CA GLY A 26 -20.83 -5.30 -5.18
C GLY A 26 -19.79 -5.76 -6.22
N VAL A 27 -19.24 -6.97 -6.04
CA VAL A 27 -18.31 -7.62 -6.97
C VAL A 27 -18.81 -9.01 -7.35
N SER A 28 -18.25 -9.61 -8.41
CA SER A 28 -18.56 -11.01 -8.73
C SER A 28 -17.94 -11.97 -7.69
N GLN A 29 -18.57 -13.12 -7.47
CA GLN A 29 -17.97 -14.14 -6.59
C GLN A 29 -16.62 -14.64 -7.13
N GLY A 30 -16.44 -14.72 -8.45
CA GLY A 30 -15.14 -15.05 -9.05
C GLY A 30 -14.06 -14.00 -8.73
N THR A 31 -14.42 -12.73 -8.70
CA THR A 31 -13.53 -11.64 -8.26
C THR A 31 -13.11 -11.86 -6.81
N LEU A 32 -14.07 -12.09 -5.90
CA LEU A 32 -13.75 -12.35 -4.49
C LEU A 32 -12.91 -13.61 -4.31
N HIS A 33 -13.24 -14.70 -5.02
CA HIS A 33 -12.46 -15.93 -5.02
C HIS A 33 -11.01 -15.68 -5.42
N ASN A 34 -10.78 -14.93 -6.51
CA ASN A 34 -9.44 -14.59 -6.98
C ASN A 34 -8.66 -13.73 -5.96
N ILE A 35 -9.35 -12.86 -5.22
CA ILE A 35 -8.74 -12.08 -4.14
C ILE A 35 -8.37 -13.00 -2.97
N GLU A 36 -9.31 -13.78 -2.44
CA GLU A 36 -9.10 -14.65 -1.27
C GLU A 36 -8.07 -15.76 -1.52
N SER A 37 -7.97 -16.26 -2.75
CA SER A 37 -6.98 -17.27 -3.15
C SER A 37 -5.60 -16.68 -3.45
N GLY A 38 -5.46 -15.36 -3.52
CA GLY A 38 -4.19 -14.69 -3.85
C GLY A 38 -3.85 -14.68 -5.36
N ASN A 39 -4.76 -15.14 -6.22
CA ASN A 39 -4.62 -15.07 -7.68
C ASN A 39 -4.66 -13.61 -8.19
N SER A 40 -5.44 -12.75 -7.53
CA SER A 40 -5.39 -11.30 -7.75
C SER A 40 -4.42 -10.64 -6.77
N LYS A 41 -3.40 -9.96 -7.32
CA LYS A 41 -2.46 -9.16 -6.52
C LYS A 41 -2.93 -7.73 -6.25
N LYS A 42 -4.09 -7.33 -6.80
CA LYS A 42 -4.58 -5.95 -6.73
C LYS A 42 -6.02 -5.95 -6.23
N VAL A 43 -6.25 -5.27 -5.11
CA VAL A 43 -7.55 -4.82 -4.65
C VAL A 43 -7.58 -3.33 -4.88
N ASP A 44 -8.52 -2.82 -5.67
CA ASP A 44 -8.61 -1.39 -5.89
C ASP A 44 -9.07 -0.66 -4.62
N PHE A 45 -8.84 0.65 -4.59
CA PHE A 45 -9.10 1.48 -3.42
C PHE A 45 -10.58 1.48 -3.01
N LEU A 46 -11.51 1.48 -3.99
CA LEU A 46 -12.94 1.54 -3.72
C LEU A 46 -13.44 0.23 -3.10
N LEU A 47 -12.96 -0.91 -3.61
CA LEU A 47 -13.23 -2.21 -3.03
C LEU A 47 -12.63 -2.33 -1.63
N MET A 48 -11.44 -1.80 -1.40
CA MET A 48 -10.83 -1.79 -0.07
C MET A 48 -11.63 -0.97 0.93
N ASP A 49 -12.09 0.23 0.55
CA ASP A 49 -12.95 1.07 1.39
C ASP A 49 -14.24 0.33 1.80
N LYS A 50 -14.88 -0.37 0.86
CA LYS A 50 -16.05 -1.22 1.15
C LYS A 50 -15.72 -2.36 2.12
N ILE A 51 -14.58 -3.02 1.94
CA ILE A 51 -14.11 -4.10 2.83
C ILE A 51 -13.89 -3.55 4.25
N CYS A 52 -13.19 -2.41 4.38
CA CYS A 52 -12.94 -1.75 5.65
C CYS A 52 -14.26 -1.43 6.38
N LYS A 53 -15.22 -0.82 5.69
CA LYS A 53 -16.56 -0.51 6.22
C LYS A 53 -17.36 -1.75 6.60
N PHE A 54 -17.34 -2.78 5.75
CA PHE A 54 -18.09 -4.01 6.01
C PHE A 54 -17.59 -4.76 7.25
N PHE A 55 -16.28 -4.77 7.48
CA PHE A 55 -15.67 -5.50 8.59
C PHE A 55 -15.38 -4.63 9.83
N ASP A 56 -15.67 -3.33 9.77
CA ASP A 56 -15.32 -2.37 10.81
C ASP A 56 -13.82 -2.46 11.16
N LYS A 57 -12.99 -2.30 10.13
CA LYS A 57 -11.53 -2.34 10.20
C LYS A 57 -10.92 -1.15 9.51
N ASP A 58 -9.88 -0.60 10.11
CA ASP A 58 -9.03 0.40 9.48
C ASP A 58 -8.15 -0.23 8.40
N PHE A 59 -7.72 0.58 7.43
CA PHE A 59 -6.92 0.15 6.29
C PHE A 59 -5.58 -0.50 6.74
N GLU A 60 -5.02 -0.04 7.84
CA GLU A 60 -3.81 -0.53 8.49
C GLU A 60 -3.89 -2.02 8.83
N TYR A 61 -5.08 -2.53 9.15
CA TYR A 61 -5.29 -3.96 9.40
C TYR A 61 -4.88 -4.81 8.19
N PHE A 62 -5.11 -4.29 6.99
CA PHE A 62 -4.85 -5.02 5.76
C PHE A 62 -3.42 -4.86 5.23
N LEU A 63 -2.66 -3.88 5.71
CA LEU A 63 -1.26 -3.67 5.35
C LEU A 63 -0.33 -4.75 5.94
N ASP A 64 0.75 -5.06 5.21
CA ASP A 64 1.85 -5.87 5.75
C ASP A 64 2.83 -4.94 6.51
N SER A 65 3.22 -5.32 7.72
CA SER A 65 4.09 -4.53 8.63
C SER A 65 5.53 -4.32 8.12
N ASN A 66 5.87 -4.79 6.92
CA ASN A 66 7.23 -4.80 6.38
C ASN A 66 7.54 -3.59 5.47
N ILE A 67 6.95 -2.42 5.73
CA ILE A 67 7.42 -1.17 5.11
C ILE A 67 8.70 -0.73 5.85
N ILE A 68 9.80 -1.44 5.60
CA ILE A 68 11.13 -0.98 5.99
C ILE A 68 11.63 -0.11 4.84
N ASN A 69 11.61 1.21 5.01
CA ASN A 69 12.38 2.11 4.15
C ASN A 69 13.87 1.74 4.29
N LYS A 70 14.39 0.93 3.35
CA LYS A 70 15.82 0.56 3.31
C LYS A 70 16.73 1.70 2.85
N VAL A 71 16.26 2.95 2.86
CA VAL A 71 17.09 4.12 2.53
C VAL A 71 17.93 4.46 3.75
N LYS A 72 19.07 3.78 3.92
CA LYS A 72 20.05 4.12 4.97
C LYS A 72 20.86 5.38 4.62
N LYS A 73 20.95 5.75 3.34
CA LYS A 73 21.54 6.99 2.80
C LYS A 73 20.94 7.24 1.42
N ASN A 74 20.45 8.45 1.18
CA ASN A 74 20.14 8.92 -0.17
C ASN A 74 21.42 9.58 -0.70
N SER A 75 22.30 8.81 -1.36
CA SER A 75 23.47 9.36 -2.04
C SER A 75 22.97 10.04 -3.31
N GLY A 76 22.67 11.34 -3.24
CA GLY A 76 21.99 12.11 -4.29
C GLY A 76 22.71 12.09 -5.64
N LEU A 77 22.49 11.04 -6.42
CA LEU A 77 22.79 11.00 -7.85
C LEU A 77 21.46 11.13 -8.59
N VAL A 78 21.14 12.35 -8.99
CA VAL A 78 20.09 12.63 -9.97
C VAL A 78 20.66 12.25 -11.34
N GLY A 79 19.97 11.36 -12.07
CA GLY A 79 20.46 10.77 -13.30
C GLY A 79 20.84 11.80 -14.37
N LEU A 80 22.07 11.70 -14.87
CA LEU A 80 22.57 12.47 -16.01
C LEU A 80 22.21 11.75 -17.32
N ASN A 81 21.25 12.31 -18.07
CA ASN A 81 21.25 12.16 -19.52
C ASN A 81 22.08 13.31 -20.08
N ASN A 82 23.37 13.02 -20.28
CA ASN A 82 24.35 13.79 -21.05
C ASN A 82 24.67 15.23 -20.60
N VAL A 83 25.98 15.44 -20.38
CA VAL A 83 26.70 16.72 -20.26
C VAL A 83 26.87 17.23 -18.82
N ASP A 84 28.13 17.18 -18.40
CA ASP A 84 28.80 17.83 -17.27
C ASP A 84 28.38 17.43 -15.84
N THR A 85 29.35 16.89 -15.11
CA THR A 85 29.27 16.70 -13.66
C THR A 85 28.91 18.04 -13.01
N ILE A 86 27.67 18.19 -12.53
CA ILE A 86 27.31 19.34 -11.69
C ILE A 86 28.11 19.20 -10.40
N ASN A 87 29.17 20.01 -10.27
CA ASN A 87 29.90 20.17 -9.02
C ASN A 87 29.01 20.92 -8.03
N ASN A 88 28.22 20.18 -7.25
CA ASN A 88 27.42 20.72 -6.15
C ASN A 88 28.33 21.11 -4.97
N ASN A 89 29.16 22.13 -5.15
CA ASN A 89 29.68 22.89 -4.03
C ASN A 89 28.50 23.66 -3.41
N PHE A 90 27.70 22.97 -2.61
CA PHE A 90 26.76 23.62 -1.71
C PHE A 90 27.55 24.57 -0.82
N PRO A 91 27.16 25.86 -0.73
CA PRO A 91 27.80 26.77 0.20
C PRO A 91 27.66 26.22 1.62
N GLU A 92 28.75 26.27 2.38
CA GLU A 92 28.90 25.62 3.69
C GLU A 92 27.79 26.00 4.69
N ASN A 93 27.19 27.17 4.48
CA ASN A 93 26.15 27.81 5.28
C ASN A 93 24.71 27.64 4.74
N PHE A 94 24.48 26.83 3.71
CA PHE A 94 23.14 26.62 3.13
C PHE A 94 22.08 26.22 4.16
N LEU A 95 22.44 25.35 5.11
CA LEU A 95 21.52 24.89 6.15
C LEU A 95 21.32 25.92 7.28
N GLU A 96 22.23 26.87 7.44
CA GLU A 96 22.10 27.92 8.46
C GLU A 96 21.12 29.01 8.01
N GLU A 97 21.06 29.30 6.71
CA GLU A 97 20.12 30.28 6.15
C GLU A 97 18.65 29.86 6.34
N PHE A 98 18.34 28.56 6.23
CA PHE A 98 17.00 28.03 6.44
C PHE A 98 16.56 27.99 7.91
N LYS A 99 17.50 28.00 8.87
CA LYS A 99 17.17 28.03 10.30
C LYS A 99 16.72 29.41 10.78
N ASN A 100 16.89 30.44 9.95
CA ASN A 100 16.53 31.82 10.25
C ASN A 100 15.17 32.24 9.65
N TRP A 101 14.35 31.29 9.18
CA TRP A 101 12.95 31.49 8.77
C TRP A 101 11.98 30.97 9.84
#